data_AF-F2QEL4-F1
#
_entry.id   AF-F2QEL4-F1
#
_cell.length_a   1.000
_cell.length_b   1.000
_cell.length_c   1.000
_cell.angle_alpha   90.00
_cell.angle_beta   90.00
_cell.angle_gamma   90.00
#
_symmetry.space_group_name_H-M   'P 1'
#
loop_
_entity.id
_entity.type
_entity.pdbx_description
1 polymer ?
#
loop_
_entity_poly.entity_id
_entity_poly.type
_entity_poly.pdbx_seq_one_letter_code
_entity_poly.pdbx_strand_id
1 'polypeptide(L)' 'MAKLYECKECLQQFTKKEIDWEASDERYEDYCCHDCSRFLEQCGIDAMDPDGFGYDEYGNWDQERLGF' A
#
# COMPACT_ATOMS: atom_id res chain seq x y z
N MET A 1 -25.70 4.27 -14.11
CA MET A 1 -24.99 4.32 -12.81
C MET A 1 -23.69 3.55 -12.96
N ALA A 2 -22.56 4.08 -12.50
CA ALA A 2 -21.29 3.35 -12.50
C ALA A 2 -21.31 2.32 -11.36
N LYS A 3 -20.71 1.14 -11.57
CA LYS A 3 -20.50 0.15 -10.50
C LYS A 3 -19.52 0.75 -9.48
N LEU A 4 -19.87 0.66 -8.20
CA LEU A 4 -19.00 0.98 -7.07
C LEU A 4 -18.43 -0.32 -6.50
N TYR A 5 -17.25 -0.20 -5.88
CA TYR A 5 -16.49 -1.24 -5.22
C TYR A 5 -16.29 -0.82 -3.76
N GLU A 6 -16.15 -1.76 -2.84
CA GLU A 6 -15.93 -1.49 -1.41
C GLU A 6 -14.50 -1.89 -1.02
N CYS A 7 -13.85 -1.06 -0.21
CA CYS A 7 -12.45 -1.29 0.15
C CYS A 7 -12.38 -2.24 1.33
N LYS A 8 -11.60 -3.31 1.23
CA LYS A 8 -11.43 -4.28 2.32
C LYS A 8 -10.85 -3.68 3.61
N GLU A 9 -10.07 -2.59 3.49
CA GLU A 9 -9.37 -1.97 4.62
C GLU A 9 -10.20 -0.88 5.31
N CYS A 10 -10.75 0.07 4.54
CA CYS A 10 -11.46 1.23 5.09
C CYS A 10 -12.98 1.17 4.92
N LEU A 11 -13.51 0.16 4.24
CA LEU A 11 -14.94 -0.05 3.95
C LEU A 11 -15.61 1.11 3.18
N GLN A 12 -14.82 2.03 2.61
CA GLN A 12 -15.36 3.09 1.76
C GLN A 12 -15.67 2.57 0.37
N GLN A 13 -16.69 3.16 -0.25
CA GLN A 13 -17.06 2.88 -1.63
C GLN A 13 -16.28 3.78 -2.60
N PHE A 14 -15.79 3.19 -3.69
CA PHE A 14 -14.98 3.87 -4.69
C PHE A 14 -15.22 3.31 -6.10
N THR A 15 -14.74 4.02 -7.11
CA THR A 15 -14.89 3.65 -8.51
C THR A 15 -13.79 2.70 -8.97
N LYS A 16 -13.98 2.00 -10.10
CA LYS A 16 -12.97 1.11 -10.68
C LYS A 16 -11.60 1.78 -10.90
N LYS A 17 -11.58 3.11 -11.12
CA LYS A 17 -10.35 3.88 -11.35
C LYS A 17 -9.50 4.09 -10.10
N GLU A 18 -10.11 3.92 -8.94
CA GLU A 18 -9.47 4.10 -7.64
C GLU A 18 -8.99 2.76 -7.06
N ILE A 19 -9.21 1.64 -7.77
CA ILE A 19 -8.70 0.31 -7.42
C ILE A 19 -7.20 0.24 -7.66
N ASP A 20 -6.49 -0.12 -6.59
CA ASP A 20 -5.13 -0.59 -6.68
C ASP A 20 -5.11 -2.06 -7.06
N TRP A 21 -4.83 -2.36 -8.34
CA TRP A 21 -4.81 -3.73 -8.85
C TRP A 21 -3.61 -4.55 -8.36
N GLU A 22 -2.56 -3.93 -7.84
CA GLU A 22 -1.43 -4.66 -7.24
C GLU A 22 -1.80 -5.16 -5.84
N ALA A 23 -2.66 -4.43 -5.13
CA ALA A 23 -3.16 -4.79 -3.80
C ALA A 23 -4.56 -5.45 -3.80
N SER A 24 -5.13 -5.76 -4.96
CA SER A 24 -6.48 -6.34 -5.11
C SER A 24 -6.47 -7.69 -5.82
N ASP A 25 -7.44 -8.56 -5.51
CA ASP A 25 -7.70 -9.80 -6.26
C ASP A 25 -9.16 -9.87 -6.72
N GLU A 26 -9.38 -9.68 -8.03
CA GLU A 26 -10.72 -9.71 -8.63
C GLU A 26 -11.42 -11.06 -8.47
N ARG A 27 -10.67 -12.17 -8.34
CA ARG A 27 -11.25 -13.53 -8.22
C ARG A 27 -11.98 -13.72 -6.89
N TYR A 28 -11.60 -12.96 -5.87
CA TYR A 28 -12.16 -13.04 -4.53
C TYR A 28 -13.03 -11.82 -4.19
N GLU A 29 -13.26 -10.92 -5.15
CA GLU A 29 -13.90 -9.62 -4.91
C GLU A 29 -13.21 -8.81 -3.79
N ASP A 30 -11.88 -8.99 -3.65
CA ASP A 30 -11.08 -8.38 -2.60
C ASP A 30 -10.39 -7.12 -3.13
N TYR A 31 -11.02 -5.97 -2.93
CA TYR A 31 -10.59 -4.70 -3.54
C TYR A 31 -9.94 -3.77 -2.51
N CYS A 32 -8.79 -3.21 -2.87
CA CYS A 32 -8.09 -2.19 -2.11
C CYS A 32 -8.09 -0.87 -2.90
N CYS A 33 -8.35 0.26 -2.23
CA CYS A 33 -8.21 1.56 -2.86
C CYS A 33 -6.74 2.03 -2.80
N HIS A 34 -6.34 2.92 -3.71
CA HIS A 34 -4.98 3.45 -3.75
C HIS A 34 -4.52 4.10 -2.44
N ASP A 35 -5.40 4.79 -1.71
CA ASP A 35 -5.04 5.45 -0.46
C ASP A 35 -4.69 4.44 0.64
N CYS A 36 -5.48 3.37 0.77
CA CYS A 36 -5.20 2.30 1.73
C CYS A 36 -3.95 1.51 1.33
N SER A 37 -3.78 1.22 0.04
CA SER A 37 -2.58 0.54 -0.49
C SER A 37 -1.30 1.30 -0.13
N ARG A 38 -1.24 2.61 -0.43
CA ARG A 38 -0.10 3.48 -0.08
C ARG A 38 0.13 3.58 1.42
N PHE A 39 -0.95 3.68 2.19
CA PHE A 39 -0.83 3.73 3.65
C PHE A 39 -0.22 2.44 4.21
N LEU A 40 -0.68 1.28 3.73
CA LEU A 40 -0.15 -0.02 4.15
C LEU A 40 1.32 -0.21 3.73
N GLU A 41 1.69 0.24 2.53
CA GLU A 41 3.08 0.25 2.07
C GLU A 41 3.97 1.06 3.03
N GLN A 42 3.54 2.28 3.39
CA GLN A 42 4.27 3.10 4.35
C GLN A 42 4.33 2.46 5.74
N CYS A 43 3.24 1.85 6.23
CA CYS A 43 3.28 1.11 7.49
C CYS A 43 4.27 -0.06 7.45
N GLY A 44 4.42 -0.73 6.31
CA GLY A 44 5.42 -1.78 6.11
C GLY A 44 6.85 -1.23 6.20
N ILE A 45 7.09 -0.08 5.55
CA ILE A 45 8.37 0.63 5.63
C ILE A 45 8.67 1.05 7.07
N ASP A 46 7.74 1.70 7.75
CA ASP A 46 7.89 2.17 9.13
C ASP A 46 8.14 1.01 10.11
N ALA A 47 7.55 -0.17 9.85
CA ALA A 47 7.76 -1.36 10.66
C ALA A 47 9.16 -1.98 10.46
N MET A 48 9.69 -1.92 9.23
CA MET A 48 11.00 -2.46 8.85
C MET A 48 12.16 -1.51 9.15
N ASP A 49 11.90 -0.21 9.04
CA ASP A 49 12.85 0.89 9.20
C ASP A 49 12.29 1.97 10.14
N PRO A 50 12.04 1.65 11.42
CA PRO A 50 11.41 2.57 12.36
C PRO A 50 12.23 3.85 12.61
N ASP A 51 13.54 3.77 12.37
CA ASP A 51 14.47 4.88 12.53
C ASP A 51 14.75 5.64 11.22
N GLY A 52 14.25 5.15 10.07
CA GLY A 52 14.37 5.80 8.76
C GLY A 52 15.79 5.82 8.19
N PHE A 53 16.63 4.84 8.55
CA PHE A 53 18.03 4.77 8.12
C PHE A 53 18.30 3.71 7.06
N GLY A 54 17.41 2.74 6.88
CA GLY A 54 17.54 1.65 5.91
C GLY A 54 17.21 2.06 4.47
N TYR A 55 16.12 2.78 4.22
CA TYR A 55 15.67 3.09 2.85
C TYR A 55 16.31 4.37 2.28
N ASP A 56 16.96 4.28 1.12
CA ASP A 56 17.61 5.40 0.41
C ASP A 56 16.61 6.46 -0.11
N GLU A 57 17.14 7.54 -0.70
CA GLU A 57 16.32 8.63 -1.25
C GLU A 57 15.41 8.21 -2.42
N TYR A 58 15.62 7.01 -2.97
CA TYR A 58 14.82 6.42 -4.05
C TYR A 58 13.86 5.34 -3.53
N GLY A 59 13.82 5.08 -2.21
CA GLY A 59 12.97 4.06 -1.60
C GLY A 59 13.52 2.64 -1.71
N ASN A 60 14.82 2.45 -1.97
CA ASN A 60 15.45 1.14 -1.96
C ASN A 60 16.05 0.81 -0.59
N TRP A 61 15.89 -0.43 -0.15
CA TRP A 61 16.53 -0.93 1.06
C TRP A 61 18.05 -0.99 0.89
N ASP A 62 18.79 -0.32 1.77
CA ASP A 62 20.24 -0.32 1.84
C ASP A 62 20.72 -0.69 3.26
N GLN A 63 21.20 -1.92 3.40
CA GLN A 63 21.68 -2.44 4.67
C GLN A 63 22.99 -1.78 5.14
N GLU A 64 23.81 -1.22 4.23
CA GLU A 64 25.09 -0.59 4.59
C GLU A 64 24.87 0.70 5.39
N ARG A 65 23.72 1.35 5.21
CA ARG A 65 23.33 2.56 5.95
C ARG A 65 22.99 2.30 7.41
N LEU A 66 22.78 1.04 7.79
CA LEU A 66 22.53 0.64 9.17
C LEU A 66 23.80 0.57 10.03
N GLY A 67 25.00 0.70 9.42
CA GLY A 67 26.26 0.89 10.14
C GLY A 67 26.78 -0.31 10.93
N PHE A 68 26.44 -1.54 10.51
CA PHE A 68 26.93 -2.79 11.11
C PHE A 68 28.37 -3.14 10.74
#